data_AF-A0A938AFT0-F1
#
_entry.id   AF-A0A938AFT0-F1
#
_cell.length_a   1.000
_cell.length_b   1.000
_cell.length_c   1.000
_cell.angle_alpha   90.00
_cell.angle_beta   90.00
_cell.angle_gamma   90.00
#
_symmetry.space_group_name_H-M   'P 1'
#
loop_
_entity.id
_entity.type
_entity.pdbx_description
1 polymer ?
#
loop_
_entity_poly.entity_id
_entity_poly.type
_entity_poly.pdbx_seq_one_letter_code
_entity_poly.pdbx_strand_id
1 'polypeptide(L)' 'MEHASFIIGSYVVTFGSIALYVVWFLRRSRSTARFADEKDKPWT' A
#
# COMPACT_ATOMS: atom_id res chain seq x y z
N MET A 1 26.02 -15.77 -13.47
CA MET A 1 25.22 -14.53 -13.47
C MET A 1 23.87 -14.67 -14.19
N GLU A 2 23.49 -15.88 -14.64
CA GLU A 2 22.31 -16.11 -15.50
C GLU A 2 20.96 -15.88 -14.80
N HIS A 3 20.89 -16.13 -13.49
CA HIS A 3 19.65 -15.93 -12.70
C HIS A 3 19.59 -14.61 -11.93
N ALA A 4 20.67 -13.82 -11.95
CA ALA A 4 20.76 -12.60 -11.15
C ALA A 4 19.73 -11.56 -11.60
N SER A 5 19.52 -11.43 -12.91
CA SER A 5 18.48 -10.56 -13.49
C SER A 5 17.07 -10.97 -13.09
N PHE A 6 16.78 -12.28 -13.07
CA PHE A 6 15.49 -12.80 -12.65
C PHE A 6 15.22 -12.53 -11.16
N ILE A 7 16.22 -12.76 -10.31
CA ILE A 7 16.12 -12.53 -8.85
C ILE A 7 15.92 -11.04 -8.57
N ILE A 8 16.71 -10.16 -9.20
CA ILE A 8 16.56 -8.71 -9.02
C ILE A 8 15.21 -8.24 -9.55
N GLY A 9 14.79 -8.72 -10.73
CA GLY A 9 13.49 -8.40 -11.31
C GLY A 9 12.32 -8.79 -10.41
N SER A 10 12.35 -9.99 -9.83
CA SER A 10 11.27 -10.46 -8.95
C SER A 10 11.16 -9.62 -7.66
N TYR A 11 12.28 -9.23 -7.07
CA TYR A 11 12.28 -8.33 -5.92
C TYR A 11 11.75 -6.95 -6.28
N VAL A 12 12.17 -6.38 -7.41
CA VAL A 12 11.67 -5.07 -7.87
C VAL A 12 10.16 -5.10 -8.09
N VAL A 13 9.64 -6.13 -8.74
CA VAL A 13 8.19 -6.28 -8.96
C VAL A 13 7.45 -6.45 -7.63
N THR A 14 7.97 -7.27 -6.73
CA THR A 14 7.34 -7.54 -5.43
C THR A 14 7.30 -6.28 -4.56
N PHE A 15 8.45 -5.66 -4.32
CA PHE A 15 8.52 -4.45 -3.50
C PHE A 15 7.82 -3.26 -4.15
N GLY A 16 7.89 -3.15 -5.49
CA GLY A 16 7.15 -2.14 -6.25
C GLY A 16 5.64 -2.28 -6.06
N SER A 17 5.12 -3.50 -6.16
CA SER A 17 3.69 -3.77 -5.96
C SER A 17 3.23 -3.45 -4.53
N ILE A 18 4.03 -3.85 -3.53
CA ILE A 18 3.75 -3.55 -2.12
C ILE A 18 3.74 -2.03 -1.89
N ALA A 19 4.78 -1.33 -2.35
CA ALA A 19 4.88 0.12 -2.18
C ALA A 19 3.71 0.85 -2.84
N LEU A 20 3.34 0.44 -4.06
CA LEU A 20 2.22 1.02 -4.79
C LEU A 20 0.89 0.79 -4.06
N TYR A 21 0.67 -0.42 -3.54
CA TYR A 21 -0.51 -0.76 -2.75
C TYR A 21 -0.58 0.06 -1.46
N VAL A 22 0.53 0.16 -0.71
CA VAL A 22 0.60 0.94 0.53
C VAL A 22 0.28 2.41 0.27
N VAL A 23 0.88 3.00 -0.77
CA VAL A 23 0.62 4.40 -1.14
C VAL A 23 -0.84 4.60 -1.54
N TRP A 24 -1.40 3.69 -2.34
CA TRP A 24 -2.81 3.74 -2.72
C TRP A 24 -3.73 3.62 -1.51
N PHE A 25 -3.47 2.65 -0.63
CA PHE A 25 -4.23 2.42 0.59
C PHE A 25 -4.21 3.63 1.53
N LEU A 26 -3.04 4.24 1.76
CA LEU A 26 -2.93 5.43 2.60
C LEU A 26 -3.67 6.63 2.00
N ARG A 27 -3.60 6.83 0.67
CA ARG A 27 -4.36 7.90 -0.01
C ARG A 27 -5.86 7.66 0.13
N ARG A 28 -6.31 6.42 -0.07
CA ARG A 28 -7.71 6.02 0.08
C ARG A 28 -8.20 6.17 1.51
N SER A 29 -7.42 5.69 2.49
CA SER A 29 -7.72 5.82 3.92
C SER A 29 -7.87 7.28 4.33
N ARG A 30 -6.94 8.17 3.91
CA ARG A 30 -7.07 9.61 4.17
C ARG A 30 -8.31 10.23 3.54
N SER A 31 -8.75 9.75 2.36
CA SER A 31 -10.00 10.21 1.76
C SER A 31 -11.22 9.76 2.57
N THR A 32 -11.24 8.53 3.06
CA THR A 32 -12.36 7.97 3.82
C THR A 32 -12.41 8.51 5.24
N ALA A 33 -11.26 8.68 5.90
CA ALA A 33 -11.17 9.19 7.26
C ALA A 33 -11.71 10.63 7.39
N ARG A 34 -11.71 11.42 6.30
CA ARG A 34 -12.34 12.75 6.27
C ARG A 34 -13.85 12.71 6.38
N PHE A 35 -14.49 11.57 6.10
CA PHE A 35 -15.95 11.41 6.16
C PHE A 35 -16.42 10.65 7.40
N ALA A 36 -15.49 10.13 8.22
CA ALA A 36 -15.84 9.51 9.49
C ALA A 36 -15.92 10.60 10.56
N ASP A 37 -17.15 11.02 10.88
CA ASP A 37 -17.40 11.92 12.01
C ASP A 37 -17.01 11.18 13.32
N GLU A 38 -16.58 11.90 14.35
CA GLU A 38 -16.02 11.29 15.58
C GLU A 38 -17.04 10.37 16.28
N LYS A 39 -18.32 10.71 16.12
CA LYS A 39 -19.51 9.99 16.59
C LYS A 39 -19.83 8.70 15.81
N ASP A 40 -19.24 8.51 14.62
CA ASP A 40 -19.46 7.32 13.78
C ASP A 40 -18.34 6.28 13.96
N LYS A 41 -17.35 6.56 14.83
CA LYS A 41 -16.26 5.64 15.16
C LYS A 41 -16.76 4.63 16.21
N PRO A 42 -16.93 3.33 15.89
CA PRO A 42 -17.46 2.32 16.83
C PRO A 42 -16.48 1.92 17.95
N TRP A 43 -15.32 2.55 18.04
CA TRP A 43 -14.24 2.23 18.99
C TRP A 43 -13.98 3.33 20.03
N THR A 44 -14.84 4.35 20.07
CA THR A 44 -14.92 5.37 21.12
C THR A 44 -16.10 5.06 22.02
#